data_AF-A0A0G4LVE9-F1
#
_entry.id   AF-A0A0G4LVE9-F1
#
_cell.length_a   1.000
_cell.length_b   1.000
_cell.length_c   1.000
_cell.angle_alpha   90.00
_cell.angle_beta   90.00
_cell.angle_gamma   90.00
#
_symmetry.space_group_name_H-M   'P 1'
#
loop_
_entity.id
_entity.type
_entity.pdbx_description
1 polymer ?
#
loop_
_entity_poly.entity_id
_entity_poly.type
_entity_poly.pdbx_seq_one_letter_code
_entity_poly.pdbx_strand_id
1 'polypeptide(L)'
;DEVQSQLTDLIGFDDLEFIIELLAHRSSIVTAVTSQGTQEGPGGRRLLSKAERDEALRRKDYEHKTAVLAPHVNRENEYPHVYKAHSANNSLSHSGRKYALPEGSKRDIFEKYEEYSIPAGKKGTLGPGRKLVNIADMDGLCRATFKGYKSLNRMQSLVHPVAYKTNENMLICAPTGA
;
A
#
# COMPACT_ATOMS: atom_id res chain seq x y z
N ASP A 1 17.42 39.46 0.74
CA ASP A 1 18.48 39.61 -0.29
C ASP A 1 19.81 39.02 0.15
N GLU A 2 20.36 39.40 1.30
CA GLU A 2 21.64 38.86 1.79
C GLU A 2 21.65 37.32 1.96
N VAL A 3 20.60 36.75 2.56
CA VAL A 3 20.44 35.30 2.74
C VAL A 3 20.32 34.55 1.40
N GLN A 4 19.72 35.18 0.40
CA GLN A 4 19.59 34.59 -0.94
C GLN A 4 20.96 34.54 -1.64
N SER A 5 21.77 35.59 -1.51
CA SER A 5 23.16 35.58 -1.99
C SER A 5 23.98 34.47 -1.33
N GLN A 6 23.91 34.37 0.00
CA GLN A 6 24.65 33.34 0.74
C GLN A 6 24.21 31.91 0.41
N LEU A 7 22.91 31.68 0.19
CA LEU A 7 22.39 30.38 -0.24
C LEU A 7 22.85 30.05 -1.67
N THR A 8 22.88 31.04 -2.55
CA THR A 8 23.35 30.86 -3.94
C THR A 8 24.85 30.59 -3.98
N ASP A 9 25.64 31.26 -3.13
CA ASP A 9 27.08 31.02 -3.00
C ASP A 9 27.39 29.64 -2.40
N LEU A 10 26.52 29.11 -1.54
CA LEU A 10 26.70 27.82 -0.88
C LEU A 10 26.24 26.62 -1.74
N ILE A 11 25.09 26.76 -2.40
CA ILE A 11 24.43 25.68 -3.16
C ILE A 11 24.87 25.70 -4.63
N GLY A 12 25.27 26.86 -5.14
CA GLY A 12 25.59 27.07 -6.56
C GLY A 12 24.39 27.57 -7.36
N PHE A 13 24.65 28.04 -8.58
CA PHE A 13 23.64 28.63 -9.46
C PHE A 13 22.77 27.59 -10.19
N ASP A 14 23.09 26.31 -10.06
CA ASP A 14 22.42 25.24 -10.81
C ASP A 14 21.02 24.91 -10.24
N ASP A 15 20.79 25.19 -8.95
CA ASP A 15 19.55 24.82 -8.23
C ASP A 15 18.79 26.05 -7.67
N LEU A 16 18.57 27.07 -8.51
CA LEU A 16 17.83 28.28 -8.11
C LEU A 16 16.38 28.01 -7.73
N GLU A 17 15.72 27.04 -8.36
CA GLU A 17 14.34 26.64 -8.02
C GLU A 17 14.24 26.14 -6.58
N PHE A 18 15.24 25.36 -6.13
CA PHE A 18 15.34 24.88 -4.76
C PHE A 18 15.60 26.03 -3.77
N ILE A 19 16.47 26.98 -4.11
CA ILE A 19 16.73 28.16 -3.27
C ILE A 19 15.45 28.99 -3.07
N ILE A 20 14.64 29.13 -4.12
CA ILE A 20 13.35 29.84 -4.07
C ILE A 20 12.36 29.10 -3.15
N GLU A 21 12.23 27.78 -3.28
CA GLU A 21 11.37 26.97 -2.42
C GLU A 21 11.80 27.04 -0.95
N LEU A 22 13.11 26.98 -0.69
CA LEU A 22 13.69 27.07 0.65
C LEU A 22 13.43 28.44 1.29
N LEU A 23 13.53 29.53 0.51
CA LEU A 23 13.20 30.88 0.97
C LEU A 23 11.70 31.09 1.21
N ALA A 24 10.85 30.47 0.39
CA ALA A 24 9.40 30.50 0.53
C ALA A 24 8.94 29.83 1.83
N HIS A 25 9.58 28.72 2.21
CA HIS A 25 9.24 27.95 3.41
C HIS A 25 10.19 28.18 4.61
N ARG A 26 11.08 29.19 4.55
CA ARG A 26 12.14 29.42 5.54
C ARG A 26 11.65 29.47 7.00
N SER A 27 10.50 30.08 7.27
CA SER A 27 9.97 30.21 8.63
C SER A 27 9.58 28.84 9.17
N SER A 28 8.87 28.05 8.38
CA SER A 28 8.48 26.67 8.73
C SER A 28 9.70 25.78 8.92
N ILE A 29 10.70 25.90 8.04
CA ILE A 29 11.94 25.11 8.12
C ILE A 29 12.73 25.47 9.37
N VAL A 30 12.94 26.76 9.65
CA VAL A 30 13.64 27.21 10.86
C VAL A 30 12.89 26.74 12.11
N THR A 31 11.57 26.90 12.19
CA THR A 31 10.77 26.42 13.33
C THR A 31 10.86 24.90 13.50
N ALA A 32 10.79 24.13 12.42
CA ALA A 32 10.94 22.67 12.45
C ALA A 32 12.34 22.23 12.90
N VAL A 33 13.39 22.91 12.44
CA VAL A 33 14.78 22.62 12.82
C VAL A 33 15.05 23.03 14.26
N THR A 34 14.55 24.18 14.73
CA THR A 34 14.69 24.61 16.13
C THR A 34 13.95 23.66 17.08
N SER A 35 12.79 23.14 16.66
CA SER A 35 12.03 22.14 17.45
C SER A 35 12.65 20.74 17.44
N GLN A 36 13.43 20.39 16.41
CA GLN A 36 14.24 19.16 16.41
C GLN A 36 15.61 19.32 17.11
N GLY A 37 16.13 20.54 17.21
CA GLY A 37 17.48 20.86 17.68
C GLY A 37 17.65 21.24 19.15
N THR A 38 16.59 21.31 19.96
CA THR A 38 16.70 21.71 21.37
C THR A 38 16.39 20.56 22.34
N GLN A 39 17.33 19.61 22.47
CA GLN A 39 17.66 19.08 23.80
C GLN A 39 18.68 20.02 24.46
N GLU A 40 18.39 21.33 24.48
CA GLU A 40 19.16 22.30 25.25
C GLU A 40 18.33 22.65 26.49
N GLY A 41 18.69 22.02 27.62
CA GLY A 41 18.26 22.51 28.93
C GLY A 41 18.78 23.94 29.15
N PRO A 42 18.18 24.69 30.09
CA PRO A 42 18.54 26.07 30.35
C PRO A 42 19.95 26.14 30.96
N GLY A 43 20.95 26.35 30.10
CA GLY A 43 22.37 26.38 30.48
C GLY A 43 23.23 25.75 29.38
N GLY A 44 23.80 26.58 28.50
CA GLY A 44 24.58 26.17 27.34
C GLY A 44 25.63 25.09 27.63
N ARG A 45 25.84 24.20 26.65
CA ARG A 45 26.86 23.13 26.60
C ARG A 45 27.45 22.73 27.96
N ARG A 46 26.62 22.24 28.88
CA ARG A 46 27.12 21.47 30.02
C ARG A 46 27.66 20.16 29.48
N LEU A 47 28.98 20.05 29.35
CA LEU A 47 29.66 18.79 29.06
C LEU A 47 29.28 17.82 30.18
N LEU A 48 28.37 16.88 29.87
CA LEU A 48 28.01 15.81 30.79
C LEU A 48 29.28 15.07 31.22
N SER A 49 29.43 14.87 32.52
CA SER A 49 30.46 13.99 33.07
C SER A 49 30.33 12.60 32.43
N LYS A 50 31.44 11.85 32.34
CA LYS A 50 31.42 10.48 31.77
C LYS A 50 30.33 9.62 32.41
N ALA A 51 30.18 9.73 33.74
CA ALA A 51 29.14 9.03 34.48
C ALA A 51 27.70 9.46 34.10
N GLU A 52 27.46 10.78 33.96
CA GLU A 52 26.16 11.31 33.57
C GLU A 52 25.78 10.89 32.13
N ARG A 53 26.78 10.76 31.24
CA ARG A 53 26.60 10.31 29.87
C ARG A 53 26.24 8.83 29.78
N ASP A 54 26.91 8.00 30.58
CA ASP A 54 26.66 6.56 30.63
C ASP A 54 25.26 6.25 31.22
N GLU A 55 24.82 7.02 32.21
CA GLU A 55 23.47 6.91 32.77
C GLU A 55 22.40 7.34 31.76
N ALA A 56 22.62 8.44 31.04
CA ALA A 56 21.71 8.90 30.00
C ALA A 56 21.57 7.88 28.84
N LEU A 57 22.69 7.25 28.44
CA LEU A 57 22.69 6.17 27.46
C LEU A 57 21.86 4.96 27.94
N ARG A 58 22.08 4.51 29.19
CA ARG A 58 21.29 3.41 29.77
C ARG A 58 19.81 3.73 29.82
N ARG A 59 19.45 4.96 30.16
CA ARG A 59 18.05 5.39 30.22
C ARG A 59 17.42 5.37 28.84
N LYS A 60 18.09 5.91 27.81
CA LYS A 60 17.61 5.86 26.42
C LYS A 60 17.47 4.44 25.91
N ASP A 61 18.42 3.56 26.23
CA ASP A 61 18.34 2.14 25.88
C ASP A 61 17.17 1.45 26.54
N TYR A 62 16.92 1.73 27.83
CA TYR A 62 15.79 1.19 28.56
C TYR A 62 14.47 1.68 27.97
N GLU A 63 14.34 2.99 27.73
CA GLU A 63 13.18 3.61 27.11
C GLU A 63 12.92 3.02 25.71
N HIS A 64 13.95 2.85 24.88
CA HIS A 64 13.81 2.25 23.55
C HIS A 64 13.38 0.77 23.61
N LYS A 65 13.92 0.00 24.56
CA LYS A 65 13.58 -1.44 24.70
C LYS A 65 12.22 -1.68 25.34
N THR A 66 11.74 -0.73 26.15
CA THR A 66 10.45 -0.84 26.87
C THR A 66 9.34 -0.03 26.22
N ALA A 67 9.64 0.78 25.21
CA ALA A 67 8.65 1.49 24.42
C ALA A 67 7.69 0.49 23.77
N VAL A 68 6.41 0.63 24.08
CA VAL A 68 5.34 -0.12 23.44
C VAL A 68 5.31 0.28 21.96
N LEU A 69 5.55 -0.70 21.08
CA LEU A 69 5.41 -0.51 19.65
C LEU A 69 4.00 0.01 19.37
N ALA A 70 3.91 1.06 18.55
CA ALA A 70 2.61 1.58 18.12
C ALA A 70 1.78 0.44 17.52
N PRO A 71 0.46 0.39 17.78
CA PRO A 71 -0.39 -0.62 17.20
C PRO A 71 -0.23 -0.61 15.68
N HIS A 72 -0.16 -1.81 15.07
CA HIS A 72 -0.03 -1.95 13.63
C HIS A 72 -1.24 -1.28 12.96
N VAL A 73 -1.05 -0.07 12.44
CA VAL A 73 -2.09 0.63 11.71
C VAL A 73 -2.16 -0.02 10.34
N ASN A 74 -3.09 -0.96 10.17
CA ASN A 74 -3.42 -1.49 8.86
C ASN A 74 -4.20 -0.40 8.11
N ARG A 75 -3.49 0.61 7.60
CA ARG A 75 -4.03 1.59 6.64
C ARG A 75 -4.21 0.86 5.31
N GLU A 76 -5.18 -0.05 5.24
CA GLU A 76 -5.72 -0.45 3.96
C GLU A 76 -6.48 0.77 3.41
N ASN A 77 -5.78 1.58 2.62
CA ASN A 77 -6.45 2.64 1.87
C ASN A 77 -7.44 1.96 0.90
N GLU A 78 -8.73 2.18 1.11
CA GLU A 78 -9.77 1.65 0.22
C GLU A 78 -9.78 2.50 -1.05
N TYR A 79 -9.16 1.97 -2.11
CA TYR A 79 -9.10 2.66 -3.39
C TYR A 79 -10.41 2.47 -4.16
N PRO A 80 -10.99 3.55 -4.71
CA PRO A 80 -12.14 3.42 -5.60
C PRO A 80 -11.73 2.58 -6.81
N HIS A 81 -12.53 1.54 -7.12
CA HIS A 81 -12.35 0.58 -8.22
C HIS A 81 -11.37 -0.59 -7.99
N VAL A 82 -10.87 -0.81 -6.76
CA VAL A 82 -10.11 -2.03 -6.44
C VAL A 82 -11.05 -3.12 -5.92
N TYR A 83 -11.36 -4.09 -6.78
CA TYR A 83 -12.23 -5.22 -6.43
C TYR A 83 -11.42 -6.46 -6.07
N LYS A 84 -11.39 -6.82 -4.78
CA LYS A 84 -10.72 -8.03 -4.29
C LYS A 84 -11.75 -9.00 -3.72
N ALA A 85 -11.60 -10.29 -4.02
CA ALA A 85 -12.41 -11.35 -3.41
C ALA A 85 -11.91 -11.69 -1.99
N HIS A 86 -10.61 -11.56 -1.76
CA HIS A 86 -9.97 -11.78 -0.46
C HIS A 86 -8.86 -10.73 -0.26
N SER A 87 -8.81 -10.09 0.91
CA SER A 87 -7.58 -9.43 1.38
C SER A 87 -6.62 -10.53 1.78
N ALA A 88 -5.80 -10.97 0.83
CA ALA A 88 -4.68 -11.84 1.12
C ALA A 88 -3.71 -11.04 1.99
N ASN A 89 -3.74 -11.23 3.30
CA ASN A 89 -2.62 -10.89 4.16
C ASN A 89 -1.40 -11.60 3.54
N ASN A 90 -0.47 -10.82 3.00
CA ASN A 90 0.75 -11.34 2.43
C ASN A 90 1.58 -11.95 3.56
N SER A 91 1.37 -13.24 3.84
CA SER A 91 2.18 -14.00 4.77
C SER A 91 3.51 -14.30 4.08
N LEU A 92 4.39 -13.30 4.00
CA LEU A 92 5.76 -13.50 3.56
C LEU A 92 6.42 -14.57 4.45
N SER A 93 7.18 -15.46 3.84
CA SER A 93 8.25 -16.19 4.54
C SER A 93 9.56 -15.54 4.17
N HIS A 94 10.45 -15.39 5.15
CA HIS A 94 11.85 -14.98 5.01
C HIS A 94 12.68 -15.85 4.02
N SER A 95 12.11 -16.94 3.51
CA SER A 95 12.71 -17.85 2.51
C SER A 95 12.00 -17.89 1.14
N GLY A 96 11.16 -16.89 0.82
CA GLY A 96 10.72 -16.63 -0.56
C GLY A 96 9.76 -17.63 -1.25
N ARG A 97 9.32 -18.71 -0.59
CA ARG A 97 8.31 -19.63 -1.16
C ARG A 97 7.37 -20.15 -0.08
N LYS A 98 6.13 -19.67 -0.09
CA LYS A 98 5.00 -20.28 0.63
C LYS A 98 3.96 -20.71 -0.40
N TYR A 99 4.03 -21.96 -0.84
CA TYR A 99 2.92 -22.60 -1.55
C TYR A 99 1.88 -22.99 -0.50
N ALA A 100 1.01 -22.06 -0.12
CA ALA A 100 -0.16 -22.40 0.67
C ALA A 100 -1.18 -23.04 -0.27
N LEU A 101 -1.33 -24.36 -0.21
CA LEU A 101 -2.43 -25.04 -0.87
C LEU A 101 -3.75 -24.66 -0.19
N PRO A 102 -4.87 -24.56 -0.93
CA PRO A 102 -6.17 -24.31 -0.35
C PRO A 102 -6.53 -25.33 0.73
N GLU A 103 -7.32 -24.90 1.71
CA GLU A 103 -7.86 -25.80 2.74
C GLU A 103 -8.62 -26.97 2.09
N GLY A 104 -8.35 -28.18 2.57
CA GLY A 104 -8.95 -29.41 2.03
C GLY A 104 -8.17 -30.06 0.89
N SER A 105 -7.00 -29.52 0.50
CA SER A 105 -6.07 -30.19 -0.40
C SER A 105 -5.54 -31.50 0.22
N LYS A 106 -5.57 -32.60 -0.54
CA LYS A 106 -5.02 -33.90 -0.13
C LYS A 106 -3.73 -34.18 -0.89
N ARG A 107 -2.76 -34.80 -0.21
CA ARG A 107 -1.52 -35.28 -0.81
C ARG A 107 -1.43 -36.77 -0.55
N ASP A 108 -1.47 -37.55 -1.63
CA ASP A 108 -1.34 -39.00 -1.60
C ASP A 108 0.02 -39.38 -2.20
N ILE A 109 0.84 -40.10 -1.44
CA ILE A 109 2.21 -40.47 -1.83
C ILE A 109 2.21 -41.94 -2.23
N PHE A 110 2.62 -42.21 -3.47
CA PHE A 110 2.81 -43.54 -4.01
C PHE A 110 4.29 -43.78 -4.30
N GLU A 111 4.68 -45.04 -4.48
CA GLU A 111 6.08 -45.44 -4.69
C GLU A 111 6.75 -44.75 -5.89
N LYS A 112 5.98 -44.42 -6.93
CA LYS A 112 6.48 -43.83 -8.19
C LYS A 112 6.02 -42.39 -8.44
N TYR A 113 5.04 -41.89 -7.69
CA TYR A 113 4.44 -40.59 -7.94
C TYR A 113 3.76 -40.04 -6.70
N GLU A 114 3.54 -38.73 -6.68
CA GLU A 114 2.71 -38.06 -5.69
C GLU A 114 1.50 -37.44 -6.39
N GLU A 115 0.33 -37.60 -5.80
CA GLU A 115 -0.91 -36.98 -6.27
C GLU A 115 -1.33 -35.87 -5.31
N TYR A 116 -1.69 -34.71 -5.88
CA TYR A 116 -2.25 -33.58 -5.15
C TYR A 116 -3.68 -33.34 -5.62
N SER A 117 -4.66 -33.67 -4.78
CA SER A 117 -6.07 -33.38 -5.07
C SER A 117 -6.45 -32.03 -4.47
N ILE A 118 -6.65 -31.02 -5.31
CA ILE A 118 -7.06 -29.67 -4.89
C ILE A 118 -8.58 -29.54 -5.06
N PRO A 119 -9.34 -29.28 -3.97
CA PRO A 119 -10.79 -29.13 -4.07
C PRO A 119 -11.18 -27.89 -4.86
N ALA A 120 -12.33 -27.96 -5.56
CA ALA A 120 -12.88 -26.79 -6.25
C ALA A 120 -13.20 -25.67 -5.25
N GLY A 121 -12.76 -24.44 -5.57
CA GLY A 121 -13.04 -23.26 -4.75
C GLY A 121 -14.55 -23.01 -4.62
N LYS A 122 -14.98 -22.55 -3.44
CA LYS A 122 -16.39 -22.18 -3.22
C LYS A 122 -16.79 -21.06 -4.19
N LYS A 123 -17.93 -21.19 -4.84
CA LYS A 123 -18.48 -20.13 -5.71
C LYS A 123 -18.75 -18.90 -4.86
N GLY A 124 -18.08 -17.79 -5.14
CA GLY A 124 -18.31 -16.54 -4.44
C GLY A 124 -19.74 -16.04 -4.69
N THR A 125 -20.44 -15.64 -3.64
CA THR A 125 -21.74 -14.96 -3.75
C THR A 125 -21.55 -13.55 -4.31
N LEU A 126 -22.55 -13.01 -5.01
CA LEU A 126 -22.54 -11.60 -5.38
C LEU A 126 -22.48 -10.76 -4.10
N GLY A 127 -21.56 -9.79 -4.05
CA GLY A 127 -21.47 -8.85 -2.94
C GLY A 127 -22.75 -8.02 -2.81
N PRO A 128 -23.04 -7.46 -1.63
CA PRO A 128 -24.23 -6.64 -1.41
C PRO A 128 -24.32 -5.51 -2.45
N GLY A 129 -25.50 -5.34 -3.05
CA GLY A 129 -25.77 -4.32 -4.07
C GLY A 129 -25.27 -4.64 -5.48
N ARG A 130 -24.56 -5.76 -5.71
CA ARG A 130 -24.09 -6.14 -7.05
C ARG A 130 -25.08 -7.05 -7.76
N LYS A 131 -25.43 -6.68 -8.99
CA LYS A 131 -26.32 -7.45 -9.87
C LYS A 131 -25.58 -7.80 -11.16
N LEU A 132 -26.01 -8.89 -11.80
CA LEU A 132 -25.55 -9.20 -13.14
C LEU A 132 -26.18 -8.21 -14.12
N VAL A 133 -25.40 -7.77 -15.11
CA VAL A 133 -25.90 -6.89 -16.17
C VAL A 133 -26.67 -7.75 -17.17
N ASN A 134 -27.96 -7.49 -17.33
CA ASN A 134 -28.74 -8.16 -18.36
C ASN A 134 -28.43 -7.55 -19.72
N ILE A 135 -28.38 -8.39 -20.75
CA ILE A 135 -28.12 -7.93 -22.11
C ILE A 135 -29.27 -7.07 -22.63
N ALA A 136 -30.50 -7.32 -22.16
CA ALA A 136 -31.66 -6.49 -22.47
C ALA A 136 -31.48 -5.02 -22.05
N ASP A 137 -30.75 -4.77 -20.96
CA ASP A 137 -30.52 -3.43 -20.42
C ASP A 137 -29.37 -2.69 -21.13
N MET A 138 -28.65 -3.35 -22.04
CA MET A 138 -27.54 -2.79 -22.82
C MET A 138 -28.04 -2.14 -24.12
N ASP A 139 -27.15 -1.43 -24.82
CA ASP A 139 -27.45 -0.77 -26.08
C ASP A 139 -27.73 -1.75 -27.24
N GLY A 140 -28.23 -1.22 -28.36
CA GLY A 140 -28.58 -2.02 -29.52
C GLY A 140 -27.39 -2.79 -30.11
N LEU A 141 -26.18 -2.22 -30.04
CA LEU A 141 -24.97 -2.86 -30.54
C LEU A 141 -24.61 -4.07 -29.69
N CYS A 142 -24.49 -3.91 -28.36
CA CYS A 142 -24.16 -5.03 -27.47
C CYS A 142 -25.23 -6.14 -27.50
N ARG A 143 -26.51 -5.80 -27.65
CA ARG A 143 -27.58 -6.81 -27.81
C ARG A 143 -27.41 -7.65 -29.08
N ALA A 144 -26.96 -7.05 -30.17
CA ALA A 144 -26.68 -7.78 -31.41
C ALA A 144 -25.44 -8.69 -31.25
N THR A 145 -24.41 -8.22 -30.55
CA THR A 145 -23.16 -8.97 -30.34
C THR A 145 -23.34 -10.17 -29.40
N PHE A 146 -24.12 -10.02 -28.33
CA PHE A 146 -24.35 -11.07 -27.33
C PHE A 146 -25.62 -11.90 -27.59
N LYS A 147 -25.89 -12.24 -28.85
CA LYS A 147 -27.07 -13.04 -29.23
C LYS A 147 -27.04 -14.41 -28.56
N GLY A 148 -28.13 -14.76 -27.86
CA GLY A 148 -28.29 -16.05 -27.17
C GLY A 148 -27.88 -16.03 -25.69
N TYR A 149 -27.26 -14.95 -25.21
CA TYR A 149 -26.95 -14.77 -23.81
C TYR A 149 -28.06 -13.97 -23.10
N LYS A 150 -28.32 -14.28 -21.83
CA LYS A 150 -29.32 -13.58 -21.00
C LYS A 150 -28.70 -12.43 -20.21
N SER A 151 -27.52 -12.66 -19.64
CA SER A 151 -26.77 -11.71 -18.83
C SER A 151 -25.28 -11.92 -19.01
N LEU A 152 -24.50 -10.87 -18.72
CA LEU A 152 -23.05 -10.97 -18.59
C LEU A 152 -22.67 -11.81 -17.37
N ASN A 153 -21.47 -12.40 -17.39
CA ASN A 153 -20.95 -13.11 -16.23
C ASN A 153 -20.60 -12.14 -15.08
N ARG A 154 -20.23 -12.66 -13.91
CA ARG A 154 -19.95 -11.84 -12.72
C ARG A 154 -18.79 -10.86 -12.93
N MET A 155 -17.69 -11.29 -13.56
CA MET A 155 -16.52 -10.43 -13.78
C MET A 155 -16.83 -9.36 -14.82
N GLN A 156 -17.46 -9.74 -15.94
CA GLN A 156 -17.92 -8.85 -16.99
C GLN A 156 -18.89 -7.79 -16.46
N SER A 157 -19.88 -8.21 -15.67
CA SER A 157 -20.84 -7.28 -15.04
C SER A 157 -20.17 -6.29 -14.09
N LEU A 158 -19.10 -6.72 -13.42
CA LEU A 158 -18.36 -5.88 -12.48
C LEU A 158 -17.53 -4.82 -13.19
N VAL A 159 -16.85 -5.19 -14.27
CA VAL A 159 -15.99 -4.27 -15.02
C VAL A 159 -16.75 -3.41 -16.02
N HIS A 160 -17.97 -3.81 -16.40
CA HIS A 160 -18.81 -3.15 -17.40
C HIS A 160 -18.90 -1.62 -17.25
N PRO A 161 -19.12 -1.03 -16.06
CA PRO A 161 -19.22 0.43 -15.93
C PRO A 161 -17.94 1.16 -16.33
N VAL A 162 -16.77 0.58 -16.06
CA VAL A 162 -15.48 1.19 -16.42
C VAL A 162 -15.15 0.84 -17.87
N ALA A 163 -15.24 -0.44 -18.24
CA ALA A 163 -14.85 -0.93 -19.56
C ALA A 163 -15.72 -0.39 -20.71
N TYR A 164 -16.99 -0.06 -20.46
CA TYR A 164 -17.91 0.40 -21.49
C TYR A 164 -18.26 1.89 -21.40
N LYS A 165 -18.21 2.50 -20.20
CA LYS A 165 -18.58 3.93 -20.04
C LYS A 165 -17.39 4.87 -19.90
N THR A 166 -16.18 4.38 -19.66
CA THR A 166 -14.98 5.21 -19.54
C THR A 166 -13.87 4.72 -20.46
N ASN A 167 -12.90 5.60 -20.74
CA ASN A 167 -11.72 5.29 -21.54
C ASN A 167 -10.46 5.16 -20.68
N GLU A 168 -10.62 4.73 -19.42
CA GLU A 168 -9.51 4.62 -18.47
C GLU A 168 -8.73 3.32 -18.66
N ASN A 169 -7.45 3.35 -18.29
CA ASN A 169 -6.61 2.15 -18.30
C ASN A 169 -7.07 1.18 -17.20
N MET A 170 -7.28 -0.09 -17.54
CA MET A 170 -7.76 -1.11 -16.62
C MET A 170 -6.80 -2.30 -16.55
N LEU A 171 -6.59 -2.81 -15.32
CA LEU A 171 -5.93 -4.09 -15.08
C LEU A 171 -6.94 -5.09 -14.52
N ILE A 172 -7.13 -6.22 -15.22
CA ILE A 172 -8.03 -7.30 -14.80
C ILE A 172 -7.20 -8.55 -14.54
N CYS A 173 -7.17 -8.98 -13.28
CA CYS A 173 -6.61 -10.28 -12.89
C CYS A 173 -7.77 -11.26 -12.65
N ALA A 174 -7.95 -12.22 -13.54
CA ALA A 174 -9.04 -13.18 -13.50
C ALA A 174 -8.53 -14.62 -13.65
N PRO A 175 -9.23 -15.62 -13.06
CA PRO A 175 -8.88 -17.03 -13.25
C PRO A 175 -9.15 -17.48 -14.69
N THR A 176 -8.61 -18.64 -15.06
CA THR A 176 -8.84 -19.23 -16.38
C THR A 176 -10.34 -19.50 -16.61
N GLY A 177 -10.86 -19.05 -17.75
CA GLY A 177 -12.27 -19.22 -18.12
C GLY A 177 -13.26 -18.28 -17.42
N ALA A 178 -12.77 -17.16 -16.86
CA ALA A 178 -13.58 -16.13 -16.23
C ALA A 178 -14.36 -15.23 -17.20
#